data_AF-A0A2B7ZYT2-F1
#
_entry.id   AF-A0A2B7ZYT2-F1
#
_cell.length_a   1.000
_cell.length_b   1.000
_cell.length_c   1.000
_cell.angle_alpha   90.00
_cell.angle_beta   90.00
_cell.angle_gamma   90.00
#
_symmetry.space_group_name_H-M   'P 1'
#
loop_
_entity.id
_entity.type
_entity.pdbx_description
1 polymer ?
#
loop_
_entity_poly.entity_id
_entity_poly.type
_entity_poly.pdbx_seq_one_letter_code
_entity_poly.pdbx_strand_id
1 'polypeptide(L)'
;AVPVVQAMGVGNFSPLDLGKMLSGKTASANPYFDKYSEGINGNCSVKDAETMFQLTWLYLTQPRIDSSLFKSFQQRHISQYAML
;
A
#
# COMPACT_ATOMS: atom_id res chain seq x y z
N ALA A 1 -3.49 2.48 6.87
CA ALA A 1 -2.68 1.27 6.64
C ALA A 1 -1.61 1.21 7.69
N VAL A 2 -1.11 0.03 8.03
CA VAL A 2 0.23 -0.03 8.59
C VAL A 2 1.13 0.56 7.49
N PRO A 3 1.71 1.76 7.64
CA PRO A 3 2.29 2.52 6.51
C PRO A 3 3.41 1.77 5.79
N VAL A 4 3.95 0.77 6.47
CA VAL A 4 4.92 -0.19 5.95
C VAL A 4 4.39 -0.99 4.74
N VAL A 5 3.14 -1.48 4.77
CA VAL A 5 2.62 -2.34 3.69
C VAL A 5 2.49 -1.55 2.39
N GLN A 6 2.08 -0.29 2.48
CA GLN A 6 2.00 0.60 1.31
C GLN A 6 3.38 0.94 0.76
N ALA A 7 4.39 1.06 1.63
CA ALA A 7 5.75 1.33 1.23
C ALA A 7 6.44 0.12 0.57
N MET A 8 5.93 -1.10 0.76
CA MET A 8 6.53 -2.33 0.23
C MET A 8 5.95 -2.79 -1.11
N GLY A 9 4.76 -2.31 -1.48
CA GLY A 9 4.01 -2.78 -2.66
C GLY A 9 3.05 -3.92 -2.30
N VAL A 10 2.55 -4.65 -3.30
CA VAL A 10 1.54 -5.69 -3.09
C VAL A 10 1.73 -6.87 -4.05
N GLY A 11 1.58 -8.10 -3.56
CA GLY A 11 1.84 -9.31 -4.33
C GLY A 11 3.23 -9.29 -4.96
N ASN A 12 3.27 -9.47 -6.29
CA ASN A 12 4.51 -9.42 -7.08
C ASN A 12 4.90 -8.00 -7.53
N PHE A 13 4.09 -6.99 -7.22
CA PHE A 13 4.37 -5.61 -7.65
C PHE A 13 5.23 -4.90 -6.61
N SER A 14 6.42 -4.46 -7.04
CA SER A 14 7.20 -3.49 -6.27
C SER A 14 6.45 -2.15 -6.19
N PRO A 15 6.79 -1.24 -5.27
CA PRO A 15 6.15 0.09 -5.21
C PRO A 15 6.24 0.83 -6.55
N LEU A 16 7.36 0.67 -7.25
CA LEU A 16 7.59 1.28 -8.56
C LEU A 16 6.69 0.65 -9.62
N ASP A 17 6.59 -0.68 -9.65
CA ASP A 17 5.78 -1.39 -10.64
C ASP A 17 4.29 -1.18 -10.41
N LEU A 18 3.88 -1.11 -9.14
CA LEU A 18 2.52 -0.75 -8.75
C LEU A 18 2.17 0.67 -9.22
N GLY A 19 3.08 1.63 -9.00
CA GLY A 19 2.91 3.00 -9.50
C GLY A 19 2.79 3.07 -11.03
N LYS A 20 3.57 2.26 -11.75
CA LYS A 20 3.46 2.15 -13.22
C LYS A 20 2.14 1.51 -13.64
N MET A 21 1.71 0.44 -12.99
CA MET A 21 0.46 -0.28 -13.29
C MET A 21 -0.78 0.59 -13.05
N LEU A 22 -0.73 1.44 -12.02
CA LEU A 22 -1.81 2.38 -11.70
C LEU A 22 -1.70 3.72 -12.46
N SER A 23 -0.61 3.94 -13.19
CA SER A 23 -0.44 5.16 -14.00
C SER A 23 -1.56 5.28 -15.04
N GLY A 24 -2.26 6.42 -15.02
CA GLY A 24 -3.41 6.67 -15.90
C GLY A 24 -4.72 6.01 -15.46
N LYS A 25 -4.72 5.24 -14.37
CA LYS A 25 -5.92 4.72 -13.72
C LYS A 25 -6.25 5.55 -12.50
N THR A 26 -7.54 5.71 -12.24
CA THR A 26 -8.03 6.31 -10.99
C THR A 26 -8.55 5.17 -10.13
N ALA A 27 -7.64 4.52 -9.40
CA ALA A 27 -7.96 3.47 -8.43
C ALA A 27 -6.95 3.48 -7.28
N SER A 28 -7.45 3.39 -6.06
CA SER A 28 -6.64 3.26 -4.85
C SER A 28 -7.33 2.35 -3.83
N ALA A 29 -6.51 1.64 -3.05
CA ALA A 29 -6.94 0.82 -1.93
C ALA A 29 -5.93 1.00 -0.79
N ASN A 30 -6.46 1.39 0.37
CA ASN A 30 -5.71 1.75 1.56
C ASN A 30 -6.28 0.94 2.72
N PRO A 31 -5.67 -0.21 3.06
CA PRO A 31 -6.01 -0.93 4.29
C PRO A 31 -5.86 -0.02 5.50
N TYR A 32 -6.55 -0.28 6.60
CA TYR A 32 -6.34 0.39 7.87
C TYR A 32 -6.56 -0.59 9.01
N PHE A 33 -5.87 -0.33 10.10
CA PHE A 33 -5.91 -1.10 11.34
C PHE A 33 -5.98 -0.09 12.46
N ASP A 34 -7.14 0.01 13.09
CA ASP A 34 -7.38 0.84 14.26
C ASP A 34 -7.64 -0.05 15.47
N LYS A 35 -7.78 0.56 16.65
CA LYS A 35 -7.90 -0.17 17.92
C LYS A 35 -9.11 -1.12 17.97
N TYR A 36 -10.19 -0.79 17.27
CA TYR A 36 -11.46 -1.51 17.35
C TYR A 36 -12.03 -1.90 15.98
N SER A 37 -11.34 -1.55 14.90
CA SER A 37 -11.82 -1.81 13.55
C SER A 37 -10.67 -1.86 12.57
N GLU A 38 -10.78 -2.80 11.66
CA GLU A 38 -9.91 -2.95 10.51
C GLU A 38 -10.75 -2.86 9.24
N GLY A 39 -10.14 -2.40 8.15
CA GLY A 39 -10.84 -2.33 6.88
C GLY A 39 -9.96 -1.86 5.75
N ILE A 40 -10.57 -1.57 4.59
CA ILE A 40 -9.90 -1.01 3.43
C ILE A 40 -10.72 0.16 2.93
N ASN A 41 -10.11 1.34 2.89
CA ASN A 41 -10.67 2.52 2.26
C ASN A 41 -10.09 2.66 0.86
N GLY A 42 -10.91 2.99 -0.13
CA GLY A 42 -10.43 3.12 -1.51
C GLY A 42 -11.30 4.08 -2.30
N ASN A 43 -10.75 4.60 -3.38
CA ASN A 43 -11.51 5.35 -4.37
C ASN A 43 -11.22 4.80 -5.77
N CYS A 44 -12.19 4.93 -6.67
CA CYS A 44 -11.99 4.60 -8.06
C CYS A 44 -12.92 5.38 -8.97
N SER A 45 -12.54 5.49 -10.24
CA SER A 45 -13.49 5.82 -11.31
C SER A 45 -14.31 4.57 -11.67
N VAL A 46 -15.50 4.75 -12.24
CA VAL A 46 -16.39 3.63 -12.61
C VAL A 46 -15.68 2.62 -13.52
N LYS A 47 -14.86 3.10 -14.46
CA LYS A 47 -14.08 2.27 -15.39
C LYS A 47 -12.92 1.49 -14.73
N ASP A 48 -12.46 1.93 -13.56
CA ASP A 48 -11.33 1.36 -12.84
C ASP A 48 -11.75 0.59 -11.58
N ALA A 49 -13.06 0.38 -11.37
CA ALA A 49 -13.60 -0.31 -10.21
C ALA A 49 -13.04 -1.73 -10.05
N GLU A 50 -12.90 -2.46 -11.15
CA GLU A 50 -12.28 -3.79 -11.15
C GLU A 50 -10.83 -3.73 -10.62
N THR A 51 -10.04 -2.77 -11.08
CA THR A 51 -8.66 -2.59 -10.60
C THR A 51 -8.62 -2.30 -9.10
N MET A 52 -9.55 -1.49 -8.58
CA MET A 52 -9.64 -1.21 -7.14
C MET A 52 -9.96 -2.48 -6.33
N PHE A 53 -10.90 -3.30 -6.79
CA PHE A 53 -11.21 -4.56 -6.11
C PHE A 53 -10.07 -5.56 -6.19
N GLN A 54 -9.35 -5.63 -7.32
CA GLN A 54 -8.14 -6.45 -7.44
C GLN A 54 -7.03 -6.00 -6.47
N LEU A 55 -6.79 -4.69 -6.35
CA LEU A 55 -5.85 -4.16 -5.35
C LEU A 55 -6.25 -4.53 -3.93
N THR A 56 -7.54 -4.36 -3.60
CA THR A 56 -8.11 -4.73 -2.30
C THR A 56 -7.89 -6.21 -1.99
N TRP A 57 -8.15 -7.08 -2.96
CA TRP A 57 -7.92 -8.52 -2.84
C TRP A 57 -6.44 -8.86 -2.58
N LEU A 58 -5.53 -8.23 -3.34
CA LEU A 58 -4.10 -8.46 -3.19
C LEU A 58 -3.60 -8.00 -1.81
N TYR A 59 -4.09 -6.88 -1.28
CA TYR A 59 -3.72 -6.43 0.06
C TYR A 59 -4.16 -7.39 1.17
N LEU A 60 -5.25 -8.13 0.98
CA LEU A 60 -5.76 -9.11 1.95
C LEU A 60 -5.07 -10.46 1.84
N THR A 61 -4.78 -10.91 0.62
CA THR A 61 -4.33 -12.30 0.37
C THR A 61 -2.83 -12.43 0.15
N GLN A 62 -2.19 -11.37 -0.35
CA GLN A 62 -0.79 -11.41 -0.78
C GLN A 62 -0.07 -10.09 -0.42
N PRO A 63 0.03 -9.71 0.87
CA PRO A 63 0.86 -8.59 1.26
C PRO A 63 2.32 -8.87 0.94
N ARG A 64 3.00 -7.90 0.30
CA ARG A 64 4.42 -8.04 -0.05
C ARG A 64 5.30 -7.74 1.17
N ILE A 65 6.28 -8.60 1.42
CA ILE A 65 7.28 -8.41 2.50
C ILE A 65 8.65 -8.26 1.85
N ASP A 66 9.23 -7.06 1.94
CA ASP A 66 10.55 -6.75 1.37
C ASP A 66 11.47 -6.23 2.47
N SER A 67 12.45 -7.06 2.85
CA SER A 67 13.34 -6.78 3.98
C SER A 67 14.25 -5.57 3.73
N SER A 68 14.60 -5.28 2.47
CA SER A 68 15.44 -4.14 2.10
C SER A 68 14.67 -2.82 2.18
N LEU A 69 13.43 -2.81 1.67
CA LEU A 69 12.53 -1.68 1.78
C LEU A 69 12.08 -1.46 3.22
N PHE A 70 11.89 -2.53 3.99
CA PHE A 70 11.55 -2.44 5.41
C PHE A 70 12.63 -1.72 6.22
N LYS A 71 13.90 -2.06 6.02
CA LYS A 71 15.03 -1.36 6.67
C LYS A 71 15.07 0.12 6.28
N SER A 72 14.89 0.42 4.99
CA SER A 72 14.83 1.80 4.50
C SER A 72 13.65 2.57 5.12
N PHE A 73 12.49 1.92 5.26
CA PHE A 73 11.32 2.46 5.92
C PHE A 73 11.62 2.79 7.39
N GLN A 74 12.19 1.85 8.16
CA GLN A 74 12.59 2.08 9.55
C GLN A 74 13.54 3.26 9.68
N GLN A 75 14.60 3.30 8.86
CA GLN A 75 15.60 4.37 8.90
C GLN A 75 14.97 5.74 8.66
N ARG A 76 14.08 5.85 7.66
CA ARG A 76 13.36 7.09 7.37
C ARG A 76 12.51 7.55 8.56
N HIS A 77 11.81 6.63 9.22
CA HIS A 77 10.99 6.96 10.39
C HIS A 77 11.85 7.38 11.58
N ILE A 78 12.96 6.70 11.86
CA ILE A 78 13.91 7.09 12.91
C ILE A 78 14.44 8.51 12.67
N SER A 79 14.88 8.81 11.44
CA SER A 79 15.39 10.13 11.09
C SER A 79 14.35 11.24 11.21
N GLN A 80 13.07 10.96 10.93
CA GLN A 80 11.98 11.93 11.12
C GLN A 80 11.75 12.27 12.59
N TYR A 81 11.81 11.28 13.50
CA TYR A 81 11.69 11.54 14.93
C TYR A 81 12.91 12.25 15.51
N ALA A 82 14.11 11.98 14.98
CA ALA A 82 15.33 12.64 15.45
C ALA A 82 15.44 14.13 15.06
N MET A 83 14.60 14.61 14.13
CA MET A 83 14.53 16.02 13.73
C MET A 83 13.51 16.85 14.54
N LEU A 84 12.73 16.20 15.42
CA LEU A 84 11.81 16.84 16.35
C LEU A 84 12.49 17.06 17.71
#